data_AF-A0A851JSC9-F1
#
_entry.id   AF-A0A851JSC9-F1
#
_cell.length_a   1.000
_cell.length_b   1.000
_cell.length_c   1.000
_cell.angle_alpha   90.00
_cell.angle_beta   90.00
_cell.angle_gamma   90.00
#
_symmetry.space_group_name_H-M   'P 1'
#
loop_
_entity.id
_entity.type
_entity.pdbx_description
1 polymer ?
#
loop_
_entity_poly.entity_id
_entity_poly.type
_entity_poly.pdbx_seq_one_letter_code
_entity_poly.pdbx_strand_id
1 'polypeptide(L)'
;LQVDLWQPSSPFHIVEGTVADVRVPQNMTRSLLPYLQQANIQYTILISDLQEAIENQTGGRSHRNRRSLSGYNYEVYHSLEEIEDWMHYLNRTYSDLVHMFSVGKSYEGRPLYLLKLGKRSRPYKKAVWIDCGIHAREWIGPAFCQWFVKEALQTYQADPDMRKMLTQLYFYIMPVFNVDGYHFSWTNDRFWRKTRSKNMRFHCHGVDANRNWKVKWCDEGASLHPCDDTYCGPFPESEPEVKAVAHFLRKHRKQIKAYLSFHAYAQMLLYPYSYKYATIPNFNCVESAAYNAVNALQSAYGVRYRYGPASSTLYVSSGSSMDWAYKNGIPYAFAFELRDTGHFGFLLPETLIKPTCTETMLAVKNITLHLLKKCH
;
A
#
# COMPACT_ATOMS: atom_id res chain seq x y z
N LEU A 1 -19.13 -19.80 11.53
CA LEU A 1 -19.32 -19.00 10.30
C LEU A 1 -17.93 -18.57 9.85
N GLN A 2 -17.45 -19.01 8.68
CA GLN A 2 -16.20 -18.48 8.12
C GLN A 2 -16.54 -17.32 7.19
N VAL A 3 -16.01 -16.14 7.47
CA VAL A 3 -16.27 -14.92 6.70
C VAL A 3 -14.94 -14.27 6.33
N ASP A 4 -14.91 -13.56 5.21
CA ASP A 4 -13.74 -12.78 4.80
C ASP A 4 -13.94 -11.34 5.29
N LEU A 5 -13.06 -10.91 6.20
CA LEU A 5 -13.11 -9.58 6.78
C LEU A 5 -12.34 -8.59 5.91
N TRP A 6 -13.03 -7.53 5.51
CA TRP A 6 -12.43 -6.42 4.79
C TRP A 6 -11.90 -5.36 5.74
N GLN A 7 -12.72 -4.99 6.73
CA GLN A 7 -12.35 -4.06 7.80
C GLN A 7 -13.09 -4.42 9.10
N PRO A 8 -12.42 -4.54 10.26
CA PRO A 8 -10.97 -4.62 10.44
C PRO A 8 -10.40 -5.94 9.88
N SER A 9 -9.08 -6.10 9.87
CA SER A 9 -8.41 -7.28 9.27
C SER A 9 -8.57 -8.59 10.06
N SER A 10 -9.15 -8.55 11.26
CA SER A 10 -9.31 -9.71 12.14
C SER A 10 -10.52 -9.52 13.07
N PRO A 11 -11.24 -10.60 13.44
CA PRO A 11 -12.39 -10.49 14.35
C PRO A 11 -12.02 -9.91 15.72
N PHE A 12 -10.77 -10.09 16.17
CA PHE A 12 -10.28 -9.57 17.46
C PHE A 12 -10.28 -8.03 17.54
N HIS A 13 -10.43 -7.34 16.41
CA HIS A 13 -10.47 -5.88 16.35
C HIS A 13 -11.89 -5.30 16.23
N ILE A 14 -12.92 -6.14 16.23
CA ILE A 14 -14.31 -5.67 16.21
C ILE A 14 -14.66 -5.18 17.61
N VAL A 15 -14.94 -3.88 17.74
CA VAL A 15 -15.29 -3.23 19.01
C VAL A 15 -16.64 -2.53 18.91
N GLU A 16 -17.31 -2.39 20.06
CA GLU A 16 -18.60 -1.70 20.14
C GLU A 16 -18.52 -0.27 19.58
N GLY A 17 -19.54 0.15 18.82
CA GLY A 17 -19.60 1.47 18.21
C GLY A 17 -18.79 1.62 16.90
N THR A 18 -18.21 0.55 16.38
CA THR A 18 -17.51 0.55 15.08
C THR A 18 -18.25 -0.27 14.02
N VAL A 19 -17.92 -0.03 12.75
CA VAL A 19 -18.46 -0.76 11.59
C VAL A 19 -17.48 -1.85 11.17
N ALA A 20 -18.00 -3.03 10.83
CA ALA A 20 -17.23 -4.11 10.25
C ALA A 20 -17.74 -4.45 8.85
N ASP A 21 -16.84 -4.46 7.87
CA ASP A 21 -17.11 -4.80 6.48
C ASP A 21 -16.74 -6.27 6.26
N VAL A 22 -17.73 -7.05 5.81
CA VAL A 22 -17.62 -8.51 5.71
C VAL A 22 -18.07 -8.98 4.33
N ARG A 23 -17.21 -9.72 3.63
CA ARG A 23 -17.58 -10.49 2.44
C ARG A 23 -18.10 -11.86 2.86
N VAL A 24 -19.23 -12.24 2.28
CA VAL A 24 -19.83 -13.56 2.49
C VAL A 24 -20.17 -14.25 1.17
N PRO A 25 -19.98 -15.58 1.08
CA PRO A 25 -20.46 -16.37 -0.04
C PRO A 25 -21.99 -16.30 -0.20
N GLN A 26 -22.48 -16.40 -1.45
CA GLN A 26 -23.92 -16.31 -1.76
C GLN A 26 -24.77 -17.34 -1.00
N ASN A 27 -24.27 -18.56 -0.79
CA ASN A 27 -24.99 -19.59 -0.04
C ASN A 27 -25.12 -19.26 1.46
N MET A 28 -24.28 -18.39 2.00
CA MET A 28 -24.28 -17.98 3.41
C MET A 28 -25.16 -16.76 3.69
N THR A 29 -25.52 -15.96 2.70
CA THR A 29 -26.39 -14.78 2.90
C THR A 29 -27.76 -15.19 3.45
N ARG A 30 -28.28 -16.35 3.01
CA ARG A 30 -29.57 -16.89 3.46
C ARG A 30 -29.62 -17.22 4.95
N SER A 31 -28.50 -17.57 5.57
CA SER A 31 -28.43 -17.85 7.01
C SER A 31 -27.93 -16.65 7.81
N LEU A 32 -27.01 -15.85 7.26
CA LEU A 32 -26.45 -14.70 7.96
C LEU A 32 -27.46 -13.57 8.15
N LEU A 33 -28.19 -13.17 7.10
CA LEU A 33 -29.08 -12.01 7.19
C LEU A 33 -30.19 -12.19 8.24
N PRO A 34 -30.89 -13.35 8.31
CA PRO A 34 -31.85 -13.59 9.39
C PRO A 34 -31.21 -13.59 10.77
N TYR A 35 -29.99 -14.12 10.91
CA TYR A 35 -29.26 -14.10 12.18
C TYR A 35 -28.95 -12.67 12.64
N LEU A 36 -28.47 -11.81 11.73
CA LEU A 36 -28.21 -10.40 12.05
C LEU A 36 -29.49 -9.68 12.49
N GLN A 37 -30.61 -9.92 11.80
CA GLN A 37 -31.91 -9.37 12.17
C GLN A 37 -32.37 -9.86 13.56
N GLN A 38 -32.26 -11.16 13.82
CA GLN A 38 -32.64 -11.75 15.11
C GLN A 38 -31.77 -11.22 16.27
N ALA A 39 -30.48 -11.01 16.01
CA ALA A 39 -29.54 -10.45 16.97
C ALA A 39 -29.64 -8.91 17.09
N ASN A 40 -30.56 -8.27 16.34
CA ASN A 40 -30.71 -6.82 16.25
C ASN A 40 -29.40 -6.08 15.86
N ILE A 41 -28.59 -6.72 15.02
CA ILE A 41 -27.37 -6.15 14.45
C ILE A 41 -27.75 -5.41 13.17
N GLN A 42 -27.58 -4.09 13.17
CA GLN A 42 -27.82 -3.24 12.00
C GLN A 42 -26.81 -3.57 10.89
N TYR A 43 -27.27 -3.67 9.64
CA TYR A 43 -26.42 -3.93 8.50
C TYR A 43 -26.91 -3.21 7.23
N THR A 44 -25.98 -2.98 6.31
CA THR A 44 -26.25 -2.45 4.96
C THR A 44 -25.55 -3.34 3.95
N ILE A 45 -26.20 -3.60 2.81
CA ILE A 45 -25.56 -4.31 1.70
C ILE A 45 -24.75 -3.30 0.88
N LEU A 46 -23.43 -3.38 0.97
CA LEU A 46 -22.53 -2.48 0.24
C LEU A 46 -22.43 -2.85 -1.24
N ILE A 47 -22.28 -4.16 -1.54
CA ILE A 47 -22.16 -4.70 -2.89
C ILE A 47 -23.08 -5.91 -2.99
N SER A 48 -24.11 -5.81 -3.85
CA SER A 48 -25.11 -6.87 -4.01
C SER A 48 -24.63 -8.02 -4.89
N ASP A 49 -23.88 -7.71 -5.96
CA ASP A 49 -23.26 -8.68 -6.85
C ASP A 49 -21.76 -8.43 -6.94
N LEU A 50 -21.01 -9.26 -6.23
CA LEU A 50 -19.56 -9.14 -6.19
C LEU A 50 -18.90 -9.65 -7.48
N GLN A 51 -19.52 -10.60 -8.16
CA GLN A 51 -18.99 -11.15 -9.40
C GLN A 51 -19.07 -10.09 -10.50
N GLU A 52 -20.21 -9.43 -10.64
CA GLU A 52 -20.40 -8.30 -11.55
C GLU A 52 -19.41 -7.17 -11.24
N ALA A 53 -19.21 -6.84 -9.96
CA ALA A 53 -18.27 -5.78 -9.56
C ALA A 53 -16.80 -6.11 -9.94
N ILE A 54 -16.38 -7.38 -9.87
CA ILE A 54 -15.05 -7.84 -10.31
C ILE A 54 -14.93 -7.79 -11.84
N GLU A 55 -15.96 -8.25 -12.54
CA GLU A 55 -15.99 -8.23 -14.00
C GLU A 55 -15.94 -6.79 -14.53
N ASN A 56 -16.60 -5.84 -13.86
CA ASN A 56 -16.52 -4.42 -14.19
C ASN A 56 -15.12 -3.81 -13.96
N GLN A 57 -14.30 -4.36 -13.05
CA GLN A 57 -12.91 -3.93 -12.89
C GLN A 57 -11.98 -4.46 -13.99
N THR A 58 -12.29 -5.62 -14.57
CA THR A 58 -11.43 -6.34 -15.51
C THR A 58 -11.96 -6.33 -16.95
N GLY A 59 -13.18 -5.82 -17.16
CA GLY A 59 -14.01 -5.99 -18.34
C GLY A 59 -13.39 -5.54 -19.66
N GLY A 60 -13.28 -6.49 -20.59
CA GLY A 60 -13.13 -6.25 -22.04
C GLY A 60 -11.72 -5.92 -22.53
N ARG A 61 -10.67 -6.24 -21.79
CA ARG A 61 -9.30 -5.87 -22.18
C ARG A 61 -8.70 -6.81 -23.21
N SER A 62 -8.63 -6.34 -24.46
CA SER A 62 -7.61 -6.82 -25.39
C SER A 62 -6.23 -6.44 -24.85
N HIS A 63 -5.33 -7.41 -24.72
CA HIS A 63 -3.89 -7.20 -24.47
C HIS A 63 -3.28 -6.40 -25.62
N ARG A 64 -3.53 -5.09 -25.66
CA ARG A 64 -2.85 -4.20 -26.60
C ARG A 64 -1.53 -3.82 -25.95
N ASN A 65 -0.43 -4.27 -26.55
CA ASN A 65 0.93 -3.88 -26.21
C ASN A 65 1.08 -2.35 -26.23
N ARG A 66 0.83 -1.67 -25.11
CA ARG A 66 0.95 -0.22 -24.98
C ARG A 66 2.39 0.16 -24.62
N ARG A 67 3.29 0.08 -25.61
CA ARG A 67 4.75 0.24 -25.44
C ARG A 67 5.22 1.69 -25.30
N SER A 68 4.37 2.65 -24.97
CA SER A 68 4.74 4.05 -24.80
C SER A 68 4.06 4.68 -23.59
N LEU A 69 4.64 5.76 -23.05
CA LEU A 69 4.02 6.53 -21.97
C LEU A 69 2.66 7.12 -22.33
N SER A 70 2.47 7.53 -23.59
CA SER A 70 1.20 8.03 -24.11
C SER A 70 0.20 6.91 -24.38
N GLY A 71 0.68 5.69 -24.63
CA GLY A 71 -0.14 4.50 -24.78
C GLY A 71 -0.60 3.97 -23.43
N TYR A 72 0.31 3.88 -22.45
CA TYR A 72 0.04 3.32 -21.11
C TYR A 72 -1.05 4.12 -20.38
N ASN A 73 -2.11 3.45 -19.95
CA ASN A 73 -3.26 4.11 -19.35
C ASN A 73 -3.19 4.09 -17.82
N TYR A 74 -2.80 5.20 -17.22
CA TYR A 74 -2.70 5.33 -15.76
C TYR A 74 -4.05 5.46 -15.05
N GLU A 75 -5.17 5.50 -15.78
CA GLU A 75 -6.53 5.60 -15.22
C GLU A 75 -7.20 4.21 -15.15
N VAL A 76 -6.39 3.16 -15.06
CA VAL A 76 -6.75 1.77 -15.33
C VAL A 76 -5.85 0.85 -14.49
N TYR A 77 -6.37 -0.29 -14.01
CA TYR A 77 -5.55 -1.28 -13.29
C TYR A 77 -4.75 -2.16 -14.25
N HIS A 78 -3.53 -2.54 -13.86
CA HIS A 78 -2.61 -3.29 -14.71
C HIS A 78 -2.18 -4.61 -14.08
N SER A 79 -2.06 -5.67 -14.89
CA SER A 79 -1.49 -6.94 -14.42
C SER A 79 -0.03 -6.76 -14.02
N LEU A 80 0.54 -7.74 -13.31
CA LEU A 80 1.96 -7.67 -12.92
C LEU A 80 2.88 -7.53 -14.15
N GLU A 81 2.59 -8.28 -15.20
CA GLU A 81 3.37 -8.31 -16.44
C GLU A 81 3.32 -6.96 -17.16
N GLU A 82 2.15 -6.32 -17.20
CA GLU A 82 1.98 -4.98 -17.78
C GLU A 82 2.75 -3.91 -16.98
N ILE A 83 2.80 -4.04 -15.65
CA ILE A 83 3.59 -3.16 -14.79
C ILE A 83 5.09 -3.39 -15.03
N GLU A 84 5.55 -4.63 -15.13
CA GLU A 84 6.97 -4.94 -15.39
C GLU A 84 7.42 -4.43 -16.77
N ASP A 85 6.61 -4.63 -17.81
CA ASP A 85 6.87 -4.10 -19.15
C ASP A 85 6.96 -2.57 -19.16
N TRP A 86 6.07 -1.92 -18.40
CA TRP A 86 6.09 -0.48 -18.18
C TRP A 86 7.39 -0.03 -17.49
N MET A 87 7.81 -0.70 -16.42
CA MET A 87 9.07 -0.40 -15.72
C MET A 87 10.28 -0.53 -16.66
N HIS A 88 10.33 -1.61 -17.45
CA HIS A 88 11.39 -1.83 -18.43
C HIS A 88 11.41 -0.77 -19.53
N TYR A 89 10.24 -0.35 -20.01
CA TYR A 89 10.11 0.76 -20.95
C TYR A 89 10.67 2.06 -20.36
N LEU A 90 10.25 2.44 -19.15
CA LEU A 90 10.72 3.67 -18.49
C LEU A 90 12.23 3.67 -18.26
N ASN A 91 12.80 2.54 -17.86
CA ASN A 91 14.26 2.41 -17.66
C ASN A 91 15.05 2.62 -18.97
N ARG A 92 14.51 2.22 -20.12
CA ARG A 92 15.13 2.43 -21.43
C ARG A 92 14.96 3.87 -21.92
N THR A 93 13.76 4.42 -21.81
CA THR A 93 13.41 5.72 -22.43
C THR A 93 13.80 6.92 -21.57
N TYR A 94 13.78 6.79 -20.23
CA TYR A 94 14.06 7.86 -19.28
C TYR A 94 15.30 7.58 -18.43
N SER A 95 16.34 6.96 -19.02
CA SER A 95 17.56 6.52 -18.32
C SER A 95 18.31 7.62 -17.54
N ASP A 96 18.05 8.88 -17.89
CA ASP A 96 18.53 10.09 -17.24
C ASP A 96 17.91 10.37 -15.86
N LEU A 97 16.70 9.86 -15.64
CA LEU A 97 15.88 10.09 -14.44
C LEU A 97 15.46 8.79 -13.75
N VAL A 98 15.30 7.69 -14.49
CA VAL A 98 14.79 6.41 -14.01
C VAL A 98 15.86 5.35 -14.14
N HIS A 99 16.09 4.60 -13.06
CA HIS A 99 16.90 3.40 -13.10
C HIS A 99 16.18 2.24 -12.41
N MET A 100 15.90 1.20 -13.16
CA MET A 100 15.30 -0.04 -12.69
C MET A 100 16.36 -1.06 -12.29
N PHE A 101 16.16 -1.72 -11.16
CA PHE A 101 16.99 -2.84 -10.71
C PHE A 101 16.17 -3.77 -9.79
N SER A 102 16.62 -5.01 -9.63
CA SER A 102 16.00 -5.96 -8.70
C SER A 102 16.72 -5.99 -7.36
N VAL A 103 15.98 -6.11 -6.26
CA VAL A 103 16.52 -6.26 -4.90
C VAL A 103 16.48 -7.69 -4.37
N GLY A 104 15.88 -8.62 -5.12
CA GLY A 104 15.69 -9.99 -4.70
C GLY A 104 14.65 -10.69 -5.57
N LYS A 105 14.16 -11.83 -5.08
CA LYS A 105 13.08 -12.59 -5.70
C LYS A 105 11.99 -12.88 -4.69
N SER A 106 10.75 -12.99 -5.15
CA SER A 106 9.61 -13.48 -4.38
C SER A 106 9.73 -14.97 -4.07
N TYR A 107 8.77 -15.50 -3.32
CA TYR A 107 8.72 -16.93 -3.01
C TYR A 107 8.61 -17.81 -4.26
N GLU A 108 7.78 -17.41 -5.23
CA GLU A 108 7.61 -18.12 -6.51
C GLU A 108 8.69 -17.77 -7.55
N GLY A 109 9.70 -16.97 -7.15
CA GLY A 109 10.90 -16.70 -7.96
C GLY A 109 10.81 -15.50 -8.89
N ARG A 110 9.75 -14.68 -8.79
CA ARG A 110 9.59 -13.44 -9.58
C ARG A 110 10.54 -12.36 -9.07
N PRO A 111 11.13 -11.54 -9.95
CA PRO A 111 12.03 -10.47 -9.54
C PRO A 111 11.30 -9.38 -8.75
N LEU A 112 11.94 -8.88 -7.69
CA LEU A 112 11.44 -7.77 -6.90
C LEU A 112 12.05 -6.47 -7.41
N TYR A 113 11.35 -5.77 -8.31
CA TYR A 113 11.88 -4.59 -8.99
C TYR A 113 11.65 -3.29 -8.21
N LEU A 114 12.65 -2.41 -8.29
CA LEU A 114 12.59 -1.01 -7.85
C LEU A 114 12.88 -0.07 -9.01
N LEU A 115 12.21 1.07 -9.02
CA LEU A 115 12.62 2.25 -9.77
C LEU A 115 13.30 3.24 -8.84
N LYS A 116 14.55 3.60 -9.15
CA LYS A 116 15.21 4.79 -8.59
C LYS A 116 14.94 5.97 -9.50
N LEU A 117 14.14 6.91 -9.02
CA LEU A 117 13.82 8.17 -9.69
C LEU A 117 14.65 9.33 -9.12
N GLY A 118 15.13 10.20 -10.00
CA GLY A 118 15.77 11.47 -9.65
C GLY A 118 17.01 11.77 -10.49
N LYS A 119 17.32 13.04 -10.72
CA LYS A 119 18.43 13.44 -11.58
C LYS A 119 19.77 13.00 -10.99
N ARG A 120 20.71 12.50 -11.79
CA ARG A 120 22.07 12.17 -11.35
C ARG A 120 22.97 13.42 -11.25
N SER A 121 22.57 14.39 -10.43
CA SER A 121 23.29 15.67 -10.31
C SER A 121 24.29 15.74 -9.15
N ARG A 122 24.23 14.79 -8.21
CA ARG A 122 25.13 14.74 -7.04
C ARG A 122 25.45 13.29 -6.67
N PRO A 123 26.66 13.01 -6.14
CA PRO A 123 27.02 11.66 -5.68
C PRO A 123 26.11 11.16 -4.55
N TYR A 124 25.65 12.06 -3.69
CA TYR A 124 24.78 11.75 -2.57
C TYR A 124 23.57 12.68 -2.51
N LYS A 125 22.38 12.08 -2.35
CA LYS A 125 21.11 12.74 -2.10
C LYS A 125 20.34 11.97 -1.04
N LYS A 126 19.59 12.68 -0.20
CA LYS A 126 18.57 12.05 0.66
C LYS A 126 17.58 11.28 -0.24
N ALA A 127 16.95 10.25 0.31
CA ALA A 127 16.00 9.44 -0.44
C ALA A 127 14.66 9.30 0.27
N VAL A 128 13.62 9.09 -0.51
CA VAL A 128 12.29 8.68 -0.07
C VAL A 128 12.06 7.26 -0.57
N TRP A 129 11.65 6.37 0.32
CA TRP A 129 11.16 5.06 -0.04
C TRP A 129 9.64 5.13 -0.23
N ILE A 130 9.15 4.55 -1.32
CA ILE A 130 7.73 4.40 -1.64
C ILE A 130 7.49 2.94 -1.99
N ASP A 131 6.59 2.27 -1.29
CA ASP A 131 6.11 0.94 -1.68
C ASP A 131 4.59 0.88 -1.76
N CYS A 132 4.13 0.04 -2.67
CA CYS A 132 2.72 -0.21 -2.94
C CYS A 132 2.49 -1.71 -3.08
N GLY A 133 1.25 -2.16 -2.88
CA GLY A 133 0.86 -3.55 -3.15
C GLY A 133 1.54 -4.56 -2.21
N ILE A 134 1.73 -4.20 -0.94
CA ILE A 134 2.15 -5.17 0.09
C ILE A 134 1.02 -6.15 0.41
N HIS A 135 -0.24 -5.71 0.34
CA HIS A 135 -1.39 -6.59 0.29
C HIS A 135 -1.93 -6.67 -1.14
N ALA A 136 -2.21 -7.89 -1.59
CA ALA A 136 -2.46 -8.17 -3.00
C ALA A 136 -3.77 -7.55 -3.54
N ARG A 137 -4.86 -7.56 -2.76
CA ARG A 137 -6.18 -7.04 -3.14
C ARG A 137 -6.28 -5.52 -3.27
N GLU A 138 -5.27 -4.77 -2.81
CA GLU A 138 -5.29 -3.30 -2.70
C GLU A 138 -4.79 -2.63 -4.00
N TRP A 139 -5.47 -2.89 -5.12
CA TRP A 139 -5.01 -2.53 -6.48
C TRP A 139 -4.78 -1.02 -6.72
N ILE A 140 -5.45 -0.15 -5.96
CA ILE A 140 -5.22 1.30 -6.04
C ILE A 140 -3.82 1.73 -5.55
N GLY A 141 -3.19 0.94 -4.68
CA GLY A 141 -1.80 1.18 -4.26
C GLY A 141 -0.84 1.11 -5.45
N PRO A 142 -0.70 -0.04 -6.14
CA PRO A 142 0.12 -0.15 -7.34
C PRO A 142 -0.22 0.88 -8.42
N ALA A 143 -1.50 1.19 -8.63
CA ALA A 143 -1.93 2.24 -9.56
C ALA A 143 -1.37 3.61 -9.16
N PHE A 144 -1.39 3.97 -7.87
CA PHE A 144 -0.79 5.20 -7.37
C PHE A 144 0.73 5.25 -7.57
N CYS A 145 1.45 4.16 -7.30
CA CYS A 145 2.90 4.12 -7.55
C CYS A 145 3.24 4.41 -9.02
N GLN A 146 2.45 3.87 -9.96
CA GLN A 146 2.60 4.15 -11.39
C GLN A 146 2.26 5.61 -11.73
N TRP A 147 1.17 6.14 -11.16
CA TRP A 147 0.77 7.54 -11.31
C TRP A 147 1.84 8.51 -10.79
N PHE A 148 2.43 8.23 -9.63
CA PHE A 148 3.51 9.04 -9.07
C PHE A 148 4.67 9.17 -10.07
N VAL A 149 5.09 8.05 -10.67
CA VAL A 149 6.18 8.02 -11.66
C VAL A 149 5.81 8.78 -12.92
N LYS A 150 4.59 8.59 -13.44
CA LYS A 150 4.06 9.35 -14.60
C LYS A 150 4.13 10.85 -14.36
N GLU A 151 3.53 11.33 -13.27
CA GLU A 151 3.50 12.75 -12.94
C GLU A 151 4.90 13.30 -12.71
N ALA A 152 5.78 12.55 -12.03
CA ALA A 152 7.17 12.93 -11.84
C ALA A 152 7.90 13.15 -13.18
N LEU A 153 7.70 12.27 -14.17
CA LEU A 153 8.32 12.39 -15.48
C LEU A 153 7.70 13.50 -16.34
N GLN A 154 6.37 13.63 -16.32
CA GLN A 154 5.64 14.60 -17.15
C GLN A 154 5.79 16.03 -16.64
N THR A 155 5.86 16.23 -15.31
CA THR A 155 5.84 17.57 -14.71
C THR A 155 7.22 18.06 -14.29
N TYR A 156 8.28 17.24 -14.33
CA TYR A 156 9.64 17.64 -13.92
C TYR A 156 10.12 18.98 -14.53
N GLN A 157 9.79 19.23 -15.80
CA GLN A 157 10.16 20.48 -16.48
C GLN A 157 9.19 21.63 -16.22
N ALA A 158 7.93 21.39 -15.90
CA ALA A 158 6.91 22.44 -15.78
C ALA A 158 6.63 22.86 -14.32
N ASP A 159 6.68 21.90 -13.39
CA ASP A 159 6.37 22.09 -11.97
C ASP A 159 7.66 22.33 -11.16
N PRO A 160 7.88 23.53 -10.60
CA PRO A 160 9.06 23.84 -9.80
C PRO A 160 9.24 22.94 -8.58
N ASP A 161 8.14 22.48 -7.95
CA ASP A 161 8.21 21.62 -6.78
C ASP A 161 8.64 20.21 -7.18
N MET A 162 8.07 19.65 -8.24
CA MET A 162 8.51 18.35 -8.78
C MET A 162 9.97 18.40 -9.23
N ARG A 163 10.37 19.49 -9.90
CA ARG A 163 11.77 19.72 -10.26
C ARG A 163 12.65 19.71 -9.03
N LYS A 164 12.30 20.47 -8.00
CA LYS A 164 13.06 20.54 -6.74
C LYS A 164 13.17 19.17 -6.07
N MET A 165 12.07 18.43 -5.99
CA MET A 165 12.01 17.07 -5.45
C MET A 165 13.01 16.14 -6.18
N LEU A 166 12.92 16.01 -7.50
CA LEU A 166 13.79 15.12 -8.28
C LEU A 166 15.25 15.61 -8.37
N THR A 167 15.49 16.90 -8.14
CA THR A 167 16.85 17.46 -8.12
C THR A 167 17.51 17.29 -6.75
N GLN A 168 16.76 17.28 -5.64
CA GLN A 168 17.31 17.18 -4.29
C GLN A 168 17.21 15.80 -3.65
N LEU A 169 16.30 14.95 -4.15
CA LEU A 169 16.01 13.63 -3.60
C LEU A 169 16.16 12.53 -4.64
N TYR A 170 16.37 11.32 -4.16
CA TYR A 170 16.01 10.11 -4.90
C TYR A 170 14.69 9.54 -4.36
N PHE A 171 13.89 8.94 -5.24
CA PHE A 171 12.73 8.15 -4.86
C PHE A 171 13.03 6.70 -5.23
N TYR A 172 13.01 5.79 -4.26
CA TYR A 172 13.04 4.36 -4.50
C TYR A 172 11.61 3.86 -4.43
N ILE A 173 11.08 3.44 -5.57
CA ILE A 173 9.66 3.11 -5.74
C ILE A 173 9.55 1.63 -6.04
N MET A 174 8.78 0.91 -5.23
CA MET A 174 8.39 -0.48 -5.43
C MET A 174 6.90 -0.52 -5.82
N PRO A 175 6.55 -0.56 -7.12
CA PRO A 175 5.15 -0.52 -7.54
C PRO A 175 4.31 -1.70 -7.03
N VAL A 176 4.93 -2.87 -6.92
CA VAL A 176 4.29 -4.08 -6.38
C VAL A 176 5.27 -4.76 -5.43
N PHE A 177 4.99 -4.71 -4.13
CA PHE A 177 5.78 -5.35 -3.10
C PHE A 177 5.57 -6.87 -3.08
N ASN A 178 4.31 -7.30 -3.02
CA ASN A 178 3.91 -8.69 -2.98
C ASN A 178 3.53 -9.16 -4.39
N VAL A 179 4.55 -9.37 -5.24
CA VAL A 179 4.36 -9.70 -6.66
C VAL A 179 3.59 -11.01 -6.88
N ASP A 180 3.83 -12.03 -6.05
CA ASP A 180 3.14 -13.31 -6.18
C ASP A 180 1.67 -13.20 -5.77
N GLY A 181 1.38 -12.54 -4.65
CA GLY A 181 0.03 -12.30 -4.21
C GLY A 181 -0.74 -11.43 -5.19
N TYR A 182 -0.12 -10.35 -5.70
CA TYR A 182 -0.74 -9.46 -6.67
C TYR A 182 -1.11 -10.22 -7.94
N HIS A 183 -0.19 -10.99 -8.53
CA HIS A 183 -0.50 -11.85 -9.67
C HIS A 183 -1.64 -12.84 -9.37
N PHE A 184 -1.61 -13.50 -8.20
CA PHE A 184 -2.68 -14.42 -7.78
C PHE A 184 -4.05 -13.73 -7.64
N SER A 185 -4.08 -12.44 -7.27
CA SER A 185 -5.33 -11.66 -7.22
C SER A 185 -5.91 -11.33 -8.59
N TRP A 186 -5.10 -11.37 -9.64
CA TRP A 186 -5.57 -11.22 -11.03
C TRP A 186 -6.04 -12.55 -11.62
N THR A 187 -5.43 -13.67 -11.24
CA THR A 187 -5.63 -14.96 -11.91
C THR A 187 -6.54 -15.94 -11.18
N ASN A 188 -6.69 -15.81 -9.86
CA ASN A 188 -7.33 -16.84 -9.04
C ASN A 188 -8.30 -16.27 -7.99
N ASP A 189 -7.82 -15.41 -7.09
CA ASP A 189 -8.64 -14.88 -5.99
C ASP A 189 -8.43 -13.38 -5.81
N ARG A 190 -9.36 -12.59 -6.35
CA ARG A 190 -9.34 -11.13 -6.31
C ARG A 190 -9.18 -10.54 -4.90
N PHE A 191 -9.60 -11.27 -3.86
CA PHE A 191 -9.54 -10.79 -2.48
C PHE A 191 -8.38 -11.39 -1.68
N TRP A 192 -7.45 -12.06 -2.36
CA TRP A 192 -6.21 -12.52 -1.75
C TRP A 192 -5.43 -11.34 -1.16
N ARG A 193 -4.91 -11.51 0.06
CA ARG A 193 -4.19 -10.47 0.80
C ARG A 193 -2.70 -10.77 0.93
N LYS A 194 -2.37 -12.00 1.32
CA LYS A 194 -1.06 -12.45 1.80
C LYS A 194 -0.04 -12.69 0.68
N THR A 195 1.19 -13.04 1.03
CA THR A 195 2.18 -13.63 0.09
C THR A 195 1.69 -15.00 -0.43
N ARG A 196 2.51 -15.71 -1.22
CA ARG A 196 2.20 -17.07 -1.72
C ARG A 196 3.12 -18.16 -1.18
N SER A 197 3.84 -17.88 -0.10
CA SER A 197 4.69 -18.86 0.56
C SER A 197 3.90 -20.10 1.01
N LYS A 198 4.48 -21.29 0.85
CA LYS A 198 3.84 -22.54 1.26
C LYS A 198 4.12 -22.83 2.73
N ASN A 199 3.09 -23.20 3.46
CA ASN A 199 3.24 -23.83 4.76
C ASN A 199 3.20 -25.36 4.58
N MET A 200 4.24 -26.09 5.01
CA MET A 200 4.29 -27.55 4.82
C MET A 200 3.33 -28.32 5.74
N ARG A 201 2.87 -27.71 6.84
CA ARG A 201 2.03 -28.37 7.85
C ARG A 201 0.54 -28.09 7.67
N PHE A 202 0.19 -26.99 6.99
CA PHE A 202 -1.19 -26.55 6.80
C PHE A 202 -1.45 -26.37 5.31
N HIS A 203 -2.66 -26.70 4.83
CA HIS A 203 -3.07 -26.45 3.44
C HIS A 203 -3.33 -24.97 3.12
N CYS A 204 -2.87 -24.06 3.99
CA CYS A 204 -3.00 -22.62 3.85
C CYS A 204 -1.70 -22.01 3.36
N HIS A 205 -1.83 -20.97 2.53
CA HIS A 205 -0.70 -20.30 1.88
C HIS A 205 -0.58 -18.86 2.37
N GLY A 206 0.65 -18.35 2.32
CA GLY A 206 0.94 -16.95 2.49
C GLY A 206 1.04 -16.49 3.93
N VAL A 207 1.83 -15.43 4.08
CA VAL A 207 2.02 -14.64 5.29
C VAL A 207 1.54 -13.22 5.01
N ASP A 208 0.98 -12.56 6.03
CA ASP A 208 0.74 -11.12 5.95
C ASP A 208 2.10 -10.40 5.96
N ALA A 209 2.51 -9.89 4.79
CA ALA A 209 3.77 -9.19 4.62
C ALA A 209 3.88 -7.96 5.54
N ASN A 210 2.76 -7.37 5.99
CA ASN A 210 2.74 -6.25 6.93
C ASN A 210 2.53 -6.69 8.39
N ARG A 211 2.76 -7.97 8.71
CA ARG A 211 2.94 -8.51 10.06
C ARG A 211 4.29 -9.24 10.23
N ASN A 212 5.08 -9.33 9.17
CA ASN A 212 6.29 -10.14 9.13
C ASN A 212 7.58 -9.36 9.48
N TRP A 213 7.51 -8.05 9.75
CA TRP A 213 8.73 -7.26 9.98
C TRP A 213 9.29 -7.46 11.40
N LYS A 214 10.61 -7.31 11.55
CA LYS A 214 11.32 -7.47 12.84
C LYS A 214 11.10 -6.30 13.82
N VAL A 215 9.85 -6.03 14.17
CA VAL A 215 9.42 -5.01 15.13
C VAL A 215 8.23 -5.52 15.91
N LYS A 216 8.42 -5.83 17.20
CA LYS A 216 7.38 -6.42 18.06
C LYS A 216 6.64 -7.56 17.35
N TRP A 217 7.38 -8.44 16.70
CA TRP A 217 6.82 -9.40 15.75
C TRP A 217 5.85 -10.38 16.41
N CYS A 218 4.71 -10.60 15.75
CA CYS A 218 3.66 -11.55 16.14
C CYS A 218 3.07 -11.35 17.56
N ASP A 219 3.08 -10.10 18.02
CA ASP A 219 2.35 -9.63 19.20
C ASP A 219 0.90 -9.27 18.79
N GLU A 220 0.21 -8.45 19.58
CA GLU A 220 -1.17 -7.99 19.31
C GLU A 220 -1.43 -7.55 17.84
N GLY A 221 -2.57 -7.95 17.30
CA GLY A 221 -3.01 -7.63 15.92
C GLY A 221 -2.33 -8.45 14.82
N ALA A 222 -1.67 -9.54 15.18
CA ALA A 222 -1.15 -10.56 14.27
C ALA A 222 -1.56 -11.96 14.76
N SER A 223 -1.46 -12.97 13.90
CA SER A 223 -1.77 -14.36 14.24
C SER A 223 -0.60 -15.31 14.03
N LEU A 224 -0.50 -16.33 14.89
CA LEU A 224 0.39 -17.48 14.70
C LEU A 224 -0.23 -18.59 13.85
N HIS A 225 -1.54 -18.51 13.56
CA HIS A 225 -2.24 -19.53 12.81
C HIS A 225 -2.08 -19.31 11.29
N PRO A 226 -1.50 -20.26 10.52
CA PRO A 226 -1.18 -20.04 9.11
C PRO A 226 -2.36 -19.76 8.17
N CYS A 227 -3.56 -20.13 8.57
CA CYS A 227 -4.77 -19.89 7.79
C CYS A 227 -5.37 -18.50 8.00
N ASP A 228 -4.93 -17.75 9.02
CA ASP A 228 -5.43 -16.41 9.27
C ASP A 228 -4.85 -15.41 8.27
N ASP A 229 -5.65 -14.39 7.93
CA ASP A 229 -5.24 -13.31 7.03
C ASP A 229 -4.14 -12.42 7.61
N THR A 230 -4.00 -12.39 8.94
CA THR A 230 -2.97 -11.66 9.68
C THR A 230 -1.83 -12.57 10.15
N TYR A 231 -1.67 -13.77 9.57
CA TYR A 231 -0.59 -14.69 9.91
C TYR A 231 0.78 -14.00 9.77
N CYS A 232 1.54 -13.95 10.86
CA CYS A 232 2.80 -13.21 10.97
C CYS A 232 4.02 -13.93 10.37
N GLY A 233 3.85 -15.16 9.90
CA GLY A 233 4.92 -16.04 9.42
C GLY A 233 5.52 -16.91 10.53
N PRO A 234 6.49 -17.79 10.19
CA PRO A 234 7.16 -18.63 11.18
C PRO A 234 8.20 -17.89 12.04
N PHE A 235 8.73 -16.75 11.55
CA PHE A 235 9.70 -15.88 12.23
C PHE A 235 9.75 -14.51 11.53
N PRO A 236 10.29 -13.45 12.15
CA PRO A 236 10.38 -12.15 11.50
C PRO A 236 11.29 -12.17 10.28
N GLU A 237 10.85 -11.52 9.20
CA GLU A 237 11.50 -11.48 7.88
C GLU A 237 11.64 -12.87 7.26
N SER A 238 10.67 -13.76 7.51
CA SER A 238 10.57 -15.07 6.85
C SER A 238 10.26 -14.97 5.37
N GLU A 239 9.48 -13.97 4.97
CA GLU A 239 9.07 -13.80 3.59
C GLU A 239 10.23 -13.24 2.78
N PRO A 240 10.59 -13.87 1.64
CA PRO A 240 11.72 -13.40 0.83
C PRO A 240 11.52 -11.96 0.32
N GLU A 241 10.27 -11.54 0.08
CA GLU A 241 9.89 -10.17 -0.25
C GLU A 241 10.26 -9.20 0.87
N VAL A 242 9.82 -9.49 2.09
CA VAL A 242 10.09 -8.68 3.29
C VAL A 242 11.57 -8.65 3.60
N LYS A 243 12.25 -9.79 3.53
CA LYS A 243 13.69 -9.91 3.76
C LYS A 243 14.51 -9.09 2.76
N ALA A 244 14.15 -9.12 1.47
CA ALA A 244 14.84 -8.37 0.43
C ALA A 244 14.71 -6.86 0.66
N VAL A 245 13.50 -6.38 0.93
CA VAL A 245 13.26 -4.94 1.19
C VAL A 245 13.91 -4.50 2.50
N ALA A 246 13.78 -5.27 3.59
CA ALA A 246 14.43 -4.96 4.85
C ALA A 246 15.95 -4.89 4.71
N HIS A 247 16.56 -5.80 3.92
CA HIS A 247 17.98 -5.73 3.58
C HIS A 247 18.34 -4.45 2.83
N PHE A 248 17.58 -4.09 1.79
CA PHE A 248 17.79 -2.87 1.02
C PHE A 248 17.69 -1.61 1.89
N LEU A 249 16.65 -1.50 2.72
CA LEU A 249 16.42 -0.36 3.60
C LEU A 249 17.52 -0.24 4.67
N ARG A 250 17.97 -1.34 5.28
CA ARG A 250 19.10 -1.35 6.22
C ARG A 250 20.38 -0.83 5.57
N LYS A 251 20.67 -1.26 4.35
CA LYS A 251 21.86 -0.82 3.58
C LYS A 251 21.82 0.69 3.28
N HIS A 252 20.64 1.25 3.08
CA HIS A 252 20.45 2.67 2.71
C HIS A 252 19.91 3.54 3.87
N ARG A 253 19.92 3.07 5.12
CA ARG A 253 19.31 3.75 6.28
C ARG A 253 19.78 5.19 6.51
N LYS A 254 21.03 5.51 6.18
CA LYS A 254 21.58 6.87 6.31
C LYS A 254 21.01 7.81 5.25
N GLN A 255 20.64 7.27 4.10
CA GLN A 255 20.16 8.00 2.93
C GLN A 255 18.66 8.23 2.98
N ILE A 256 17.90 7.19 3.34
CA ILE A 256 16.43 7.23 3.34
C ILE A 256 15.96 8.09 4.53
N LYS A 257 15.12 9.09 4.24
CA LYS A 257 14.58 10.04 5.22
C LYS A 257 13.07 9.98 5.36
N ALA A 258 12.38 9.38 4.38
CA ALA A 258 10.99 9.01 4.53
C ALA A 258 10.69 7.63 3.97
N TYR A 259 9.70 6.98 4.58
CA TYR A 259 9.12 5.70 4.19
C TYR A 259 7.62 5.90 4.02
N LEU A 260 7.10 5.71 2.81
CA LEU A 260 5.69 5.86 2.48
C LEU A 260 5.15 4.53 1.93
N SER A 261 4.26 3.88 2.67
CA SER A 261 3.58 2.65 2.23
C SER A 261 2.15 2.98 1.83
N PHE A 262 1.71 2.50 0.67
CA PHE A 262 0.37 2.76 0.12
C PHE A 262 -0.48 1.49 0.15
N HIS A 263 -1.59 1.61 0.87
CA HIS A 263 -2.60 0.60 1.15
C HIS A 263 -3.99 1.10 0.73
N ALA A 264 -4.99 0.24 0.88
CA ALA A 264 -6.39 0.62 0.84
C ALA A 264 -7.20 -0.35 1.70
N TYR A 265 -8.40 -0.01 2.14
CA TYR A 265 -9.07 1.29 2.03
C TYR A 265 -9.36 1.80 3.45
N ALA A 266 -9.58 3.11 3.58
CA ALA A 266 -10.22 3.75 4.74
C ALA A 266 -10.13 5.29 4.69
N GLN A 267 -9.40 5.87 3.73
CA GLN A 267 -9.06 7.29 3.71
C GLN A 267 -8.35 7.73 5.01
N MET A 268 -7.20 7.13 5.30
CA MET A 268 -6.38 7.45 6.48
C MET A 268 -4.92 7.73 6.11
N LEU A 269 -4.27 8.65 6.83
CA LEU A 269 -2.83 8.85 6.83
C LEU A 269 -2.27 8.53 8.21
N LEU A 270 -1.67 7.35 8.32
CA LEU A 270 -1.20 6.80 9.58
C LEU A 270 0.31 7.03 9.74
N TYR A 271 0.76 7.17 10.98
CA TYR A 271 2.17 7.17 11.34
C TYR A 271 2.41 6.33 12.62
N PRO A 272 3.66 5.99 12.97
CA PRO A 272 3.96 5.19 14.16
C PRO A 272 3.44 5.77 15.48
N TYR A 273 3.14 4.96 16.48
CA TYR A 273 3.26 3.50 16.48
C TYR A 273 1.95 2.79 16.14
N SER A 274 2.07 1.67 15.42
CA SER A 274 0.99 0.69 15.28
C SER A 274 1.00 -0.35 16.41
N TYR A 275 2.17 -0.78 16.90
CA TYR A 275 2.25 -1.86 17.90
C TYR A 275 2.01 -1.42 19.36
N LYS A 276 1.81 -0.13 19.63
CA LYS A 276 1.57 0.39 20.98
C LYS A 276 0.93 1.78 20.98
N TYR A 277 0.25 2.10 22.08
CA TYR A 277 -0.16 3.46 22.41
C TYR A 277 1.00 4.23 23.03
N ALA A 278 1.72 4.99 22.20
CA ALA A 278 2.77 5.89 22.66
C ALA A 278 3.03 7.00 21.64
N THR A 279 3.42 8.17 22.13
CA THR A 279 3.91 9.26 21.29
C THR A 279 5.28 8.93 20.70
N ILE A 280 5.50 9.33 19.45
CA ILE A 280 6.80 9.22 18.77
C ILE A 280 7.74 10.37 19.18
N PRO A 281 9.06 10.13 19.28
CA PRO A 281 10.02 11.17 19.66
C PRO A 281 9.96 12.49 18.87
N ASN A 282 9.70 12.44 17.56
CA ASN A 282 9.60 13.62 16.68
C ASN A 282 8.15 13.99 16.32
N PHE A 283 7.23 13.81 17.26
CA PHE A 283 5.78 14.00 17.08
C PHE A 283 5.41 15.30 16.37
N ASN A 284 5.87 16.46 16.85
CA ASN A 284 5.51 17.76 16.27
C ASN A 284 5.78 17.85 14.76
N CYS A 285 6.91 17.27 14.31
CA CYS A 285 7.29 17.25 12.91
C CYS A 285 6.38 16.35 12.07
N VAL A 286 6.14 15.14 12.56
CA VAL A 286 5.36 14.11 11.85
C VAL A 286 3.89 14.50 11.81
N GLU A 287 3.34 14.99 12.93
CA GLU A 287 1.96 15.44 13.03
C GLU A 287 1.72 16.66 12.13
N SER A 288 2.61 17.65 12.15
CA SER A 288 2.51 18.81 11.24
C SER A 288 2.60 18.39 9.78
N ALA A 289 3.48 17.45 9.44
CA ALA A 289 3.58 16.92 8.08
C ALA A 289 2.28 16.17 7.67
N ALA A 290 1.71 15.36 8.55
CA ALA A 290 0.45 14.64 8.31
C ALA A 290 -0.72 15.62 8.10
N TYR A 291 -0.87 16.60 9.00
CA TYR A 291 -1.89 17.65 8.91
C TYR A 291 -1.83 18.41 7.57
N ASN A 292 -0.63 18.88 7.20
CA ASN A 292 -0.45 19.61 5.95
C ASN A 292 -0.71 18.71 4.72
N ALA A 293 -0.37 17.42 4.80
CA ALA A 293 -0.61 16.47 3.74
C ALA A 293 -2.11 16.19 3.53
N VAL A 294 -2.88 15.97 4.59
CA VAL A 294 -4.33 15.74 4.45
C VAL A 294 -5.08 16.99 4.00
N ASN A 295 -4.64 18.20 4.41
CA ASN A 295 -5.22 19.45 3.91
C ASN A 295 -4.93 19.66 2.42
N ALA A 296 -3.71 19.36 2.00
CA ALA A 296 -3.33 19.41 0.58
C ALA A 296 -4.16 18.42 -0.24
N LEU A 297 -4.34 17.18 0.26
CA LEU A 297 -5.20 16.17 -0.35
C LEU A 297 -6.64 16.67 -0.48
N GLN A 298 -7.21 17.16 0.62
CA GLN A 298 -8.58 17.68 0.66
C GLN A 298 -8.80 18.82 -0.34
N SER A 299 -7.80 19.65 -0.61
CA SER A 299 -7.91 20.76 -1.55
C SER A 299 -8.21 20.34 -3.00
N ALA A 300 -7.93 19.10 -3.39
CA ALA A 300 -8.18 18.64 -4.76
C ALA A 300 -9.68 18.42 -5.04
N TYR A 301 -10.37 17.70 -4.15
CA TYR A 301 -11.75 17.24 -4.37
C TYR A 301 -12.65 17.30 -3.13
N GLY A 302 -12.18 17.88 -2.02
CA GLY A 302 -12.91 17.95 -0.76
C GLY A 302 -12.92 16.67 0.08
N VAL A 303 -12.22 15.61 -0.35
CA VAL A 303 -12.18 14.33 0.36
C VAL A 303 -11.37 14.44 1.64
N ARG A 304 -11.95 13.96 2.74
CA ARG A 304 -11.36 14.06 4.08
C ARG A 304 -10.68 12.75 4.45
N TYR A 305 -9.40 12.83 4.76
CA TYR A 305 -8.64 11.73 5.33
C TYR A 305 -8.48 11.94 6.83
N ARG A 306 -8.68 10.89 7.62
CA ARG A 306 -8.27 10.88 9.04
C ARG A 306 -6.75 10.75 9.10
N TYR A 307 -6.11 11.26 10.14
CA TYR A 307 -4.68 11.06 10.35
C TYR A 307 -4.36 10.89 11.83
N GLY A 308 -3.22 10.29 12.14
CA GLY A 308 -2.76 10.10 13.51
C GLY A 308 -1.92 8.84 13.70
N PRO A 309 -1.59 8.49 14.96
CA PRO A 309 -0.90 7.24 15.26
C PRO A 309 -1.74 6.04 14.83
N ALA A 310 -1.14 5.06 14.17
CA ALA A 310 -1.86 3.89 13.64
C ALA A 310 -2.65 3.13 14.72
N SER A 311 -2.08 2.97 15.91
CA SER A 311 -2.73 2.28 17.04
C SER A 311 -4.04 2.92 17.49
N SER A 312 -4.15 4.25 17.44
CA SER A 312 -5.35 5.00 17.88
C SER A 312 -6.30 5.37 16.73
N THR A 313 -5.77 5.54 15.52
CA THR A 313 -6.57 5.96 14.36
C THR A 313 -7.20 4.78 13.64
N LEU A 314 -6.50 3.64 13.62
CA LEU A 314 -6.93 2.39 13.00
C LEU A 314 -7.16 1.29 14.06
N TYR A 315 -6.10 0.57 14.46
CA TYR A 315 -6.08 -0.41 15.54
C TYR A 315 -4.62 -0.84 15.82
N VAL A 316 -4.38 -1.46 16.99
CA VAL A 316 -3.07 -1.99 17.35
C VAL A 316 -2.70 -3.14 16.43
N SER A 317 -1.50 -3.08 15.84
CA SER A 317 -0.95 -4.18 15.05
C SER A 317 0.57 -4.27 15.16
N SER A 318 1.06 -5.50 15.16
CA SER A 318 2.46 -5.80 15.37
C SER A 318 3.16 -6.19 14.06
N GLY A 319 4.48 -6.05 14.00
CA GLY A 319 5.25 -6.46 12.81
C GLY A 319 5.01 -5.65 11.53
N SER A 320 4.54 -4.40 11.62
CA SER A 320 4.31 -3.54 10.46
C SER A 320 5.59 -2.95 9.85
N SER A 321 5.56 -2.70 8.54
CA SER A 321 6.68 -2.13 7.78
C SER A 321 7.02 -0.70 8.24
N MET A 322 5.98 0.11 8.49
CA MET A 322 6.08 1.50 8.92
C MET A 322 6.78 1.61 10.30
N ASP A 323 6.38 0.80 11.27
CA ASP A 323 7.02 0.80 12.60
C ASP A 323 8.45 0.29 12.53
N TRP A 324 8.73 -0.68 11.65
CA TRP A 324 10.08 -1.19 11.44
C TRP A 324 10.97 -0.11 10.83
N ALA A 325 10.48 0.60 9.80
CA ALA A 325 11.20 1.68 9.14
C ALA A 325 11.56 2.79 10.13
N TYR A 326 10.59 3.20 10.95
CA TYR A 326 10.78 4.21 11.99
C TYR A 326 11.79 3.77 13.05
N LYS A 327 11.64 2.56 13.59
CA LYS A 327 12.58 1.98 14.57
C LYS A 327 14.00 1.84 14.03
N ASN A 328 14.16 1.67 12.71
CA ASN A 328 15.45 1.60 12.03
C ASN A 328 16.02 2.97 11.61
N GLY A 329 15.47 4.06 12.12
CA GLY A 329 16.03 5.41 12.01
C GLY A 329 15.58 6.21 10.80
N ILE A 330 14.46 5.83 10.16
CA ILE A 330 13.80 6.66 9.13
C ILE A 330 12.83 7.60 9.86
N PRO A 331 13.10 8.93 9.91
CA PRO A 331 12.38 9.84 10.80
C PRO A 331 10.93 10.12 10.40
N TYR A 332 10.58 9.96 9.13
CA TYR A 332 9.22 10.15 8.64
C TYR A 332 8.72 8.84 8.04
N ALA A 333 7.87 8.11 8.75
CA ALA A 333 7.27 6.88 8.28
C ALA A 333 5.75 7.05 8.27
N PHE A 334 5.13 6.82 7.11
CA PHE A 334 3.69 6.97 6.92
C PHE A 334 3.12 5.77 6.16
N ALA A 335 1.89 5.40 6.51
CA ALA A 335 1.06 4.49 5.75
C ALA A 335 -0.21 5.22 5.30
N PHE A 336 -0.49 5.19 4.00
CA PHE A 336 -1.71 5.72 3.42
C PHE A 336 -2.72 4.58 3.24
N GLU A 337 -3.91 4.71 3.83
CA GLU A 337 -5.08 3.92 3.46
C GLU A 337 -5.88 4.76 2.46
N LEU A 338 -5.79 4.45 1.17
CA LEU A 338 -6.41 5.24 0.10
C LEU A 338 -7.94 5.10 0.09
N ARG A 339 -8.57 5.65 -0.95
CA ARG A 339 -10.02 5.54 -1.15
C ARG A 339 -10.48 4.08 -1.24
N ASP A 340 -11.72 3.80 -0.87
CA ASP A 340 -12.73 4.71 -0.30
C ASP A 340 -12.94 4.45 1.20
N THR A 341 -14.18 4.56 1.68
CA THR A 341 -14.56 4.31 3.08
C THR A 341 -15.43 3.06 3.23
N GLY A 342 -15.45 2.19 2.21
CA GLY A 342 -16.17 0.91 2.23
C GLY A 342 -17.24 0.74 1.15
N HIS A 343 -17.61 1.81 0.43
CA HIS A 343 -18.66 1.72 -0.59
C HIS A 343 -18.28 0.74 -1.72
N PHE A 344 -17.06 0.87 -2.23
CA PHE A 344 -16.44 -0.10 -3.14
C PHE A 344 -15.35 -0.92 -2.44
N GLY A 345 -14.74 -0.37 -1.39
CA GLY A 345 -13.65 -1.01 -0.66
C GLY A 345 -12.49 -1.36 -1.59
N PHE A 346 -12.12 -2.64 -1.63
CA PHE A 346 -11.04 -3.12 -2.51
C PHE A 346 -11.41 -3.11 -4.00
N LEU A 347 -12.69 -2.96 -4.35
CA LEU A 347 -13.18 -2.92 -5.73
C LEU A 347 -13.37 -1.49 -6.27
N LEU A 348 -12.56 -0.53 -5.81
CA LEU A 348 -12.60 0.86 -6.25
C LEU A 348 -12.61 0.98 -7.80
N PRO A 349 -13.65 1.58 -8.43
CA PRO A 349 -13.76 1.69 -9.88
C PRO A 349 -12.62 2.49 -10.52
N GLU A 350 -12.31 2.17 -11.78
CA GLU A 350 -11.21 2.81 -12.52
C GLU A 350 -11.40 4.31 -12.72
N THR A 351 -12.65 4.75 -12.83
CA THR A 351 -13.03 6.16 -12.89
C THR A 351 -12.58 6.95 -11.65
N LEU A 352 -12.32 6.27 -10.53
CA LEU A 352 -11.80 6.86 -9.29
C LEU A 352 -10.28 6.76 -9.15
N ILE A 353 -9.55 6.09 -10.06
CA ILE A 353 -8.08 6.03 -10.01
C ILE A 353 -7.49 7.43 -10.13
N LYS A 354 -7.87 8.20 -11.14
CA LYS A 354 -7.34 9.56 -11.35
C LYS A 354 -7.64 10.50 -10.18
N PRO A 355 -8.89 10.64 -9.69
CA PRO A 355 -9.17 11.45 -8.50
C PRO A 355 -8.33 11.02 -7.29
N THR A 356 -8.26 9.72 -7.00
CA THR A 356 -7.50 9.18 -5.85
C THR A 356 -6.00 9.46 -6.00
N CYS A 357 -5.43 9.26 -7.18
CA CYS A 357 -4.01 9.49 -7.38
C CYS A 357 -3.64 10.97 -7.40
N THR A 358 -4.51 11.83 -7.92
CA THR A 358 -4.31 13.29 -7.98
C THR A 358 -4.28 13.89 -6.57
N GLU A 359 -5.25 13.55 -5.71
CA GLU A 359 -5.28 14.04 -4.33
C GLU A 359 -4.10 13.48 -3.51
N THR A 360 -3.76 12.20 -3.70
CA THR A 360 -2.65 11.55 -3.00
C THR A 360 -1.30 12.16 -3.41
N MET A 361 -1.14 12.54 -4.68
CA MET A 361 0.07 13.21 -5.16
C MET A 361 0.31 14.54 -4.43
N LEU A 362 -0.75 15.31 -4.13
CA LEU A 362 -0.63 16.54 -3.35
C LEU A 362 -0.11 16.26 -1.93
N ALA A 363 -0.63 15.23 -1.26
CA ALA A 363 -0.15 14.80 0.05
C ALA A 363 1.34 14.39 0.01
N VAL A 364 1.74 13.57 -0.96
CA VAL A 364 3.13 13.09 -1.10
C VAL A 364 4.08 14.24 -1.41
N LYS A 365 3.70 15.18 -2.30
CA LYS A 365 4.47 16.41 -2.54
C LYS A 365 4.67 17.19 -1.25
N ASN A 366 3.61 17.37 -0.46
CA ASN A 366 3.67 18.14 0.79
C ASN A 366 4.62 17.49 1.81
N ILE A 367 4.47 16.19 2.08
CA ILE A 367 5.38 15.42 2.96
C ILE A 367 6.81 15.58 2.46
N THR A 368 7.04 15.37 1.17
CA THR A 368 8.39 15.37 0.61
C THR A 368 9.05 16.74 0.67
N LEU A 369 8.32 17.81 0.40
CA LEU A 369 8.81 19.18 0.54
C LEU A 369 9.04 19.54 2.01
N HIS A 370 8.25 19.00 2.94
CA HIS A 370 8.49 19.14 4.37
C HIS A 370 9.83 18.51 4.78
N LEU A 371 10.23 17.35 4.22
CA LEU A 371 11.55 16.71 4.49
C LEU A 371 12.76 17.58 4.10
N LEU A 372 12.56 18.50 3.15
CA LEU A 372 13.60 19.43 2.69
C LEU A 372 13.74 20.63 3.63
N LYS A 373 12.74 20.91 4.48
CA LYS A 373 12.81 21.91 5.54
C LYS A 373 13.47 21.29 6.77
N LYS A 374 14.17 22.11 7.58
CA LYS A 374 14.59 21.67 8.91
C LYS A 374 13.34 21.65 9.78
N CYS A 375 13.02 20.50 10.36
CA CYS A 375 12.13 20.48 11.51
C CYS A 375 12.96 20.75 12.76
N HIS A 376 12.52 21.73 13.55
CA HIS A 376 13.20 22.20 14.76
C HIS A 376 12.71 21.44 15.99
#